data_AF-A0A7V5CD41-F1
#
_entry.id   AF-A0A7V5CD41-F1
#
_cell.length_a   1.000
_cell.length_b   1.000
_cell.length_c   1.000
_cell.angle_alpha   90.00
_cell.angle_beta   90.00
_cell.angle_gamma   90.00
#
_symmetry.space_group_name_H-M   'P 1'
#
loop_
_entity.id
_entity.type
_entity.pdbx_description
1 polymer ?
#
loop_
_entity_poly.entity_id
_entity_poly.type
_entity_poly.pdbx_seq_one_letter_code
_entity_poly.pdbx_strand_id
1 'polypeptide(L)'
;MQSILSILTDNFGPMGPLLAVGGVGLLLVLATLPVLLNQKPDPLDKLNKANHDAQKASEKTKLRTQSSKHDKLEKYAAFLEPKDKEEYSAMQLKLLQAGYPGKNAVRTFHFAQFALGLSLLIAGVAYAMFKSSGGEQSTQAMVLTGRVPAAIGYMAPKYWITRRLEARKEEIVNGFPDA
;
A
#
# COMPACT_ATOMS: atom_id res chain seq x y z
N MET A 1 2.99 -9.74 -36.11
CA MET A 1 1.86 -9.61 -35.16
C MET A 1 1.23 -10.97 -34.86
N GLN A 2 0.88 -11.76 -35.88
CA GLN A 2 0.39 -13.14 -35.69
C GLN A 2 1.40 -14.03 -34.96
N SER A 3 2.71 -13.95 -35.27
CA SER A 3 3.75 -14.73 -34.59
C SER A 3 3.87 -14.47 -33.09
N ILE A 4 3.62 -13.23 -32.64
CA ILE A 4 3.67 -12.86 -31.22
C ILE A 4 2.43 -13.39 -30.52
N LEU A 5 1.26 -13.27 -31.17
CA LEU A 5 0.02 -13.81 -30.65
C LEU A 5 0.09 -15.34 -30.56
N SER A 6 0.66 -16.03 -31.56
CA SER A 6 0.85 -17.49 -31.49
C SER A 6 1.85 -17.89 -30.42
N ILE A 7 3.02 -17.25 -30.30
CA ILE A 7 3.95 -17.52 -29.18
C ILE A 7 3.26 -17.30 -27.82
N LEU A 8 2.45 -16.25 -27.71
CA LEU A 8 1.71 -15.96 -26.48
C LEU A 8 0.60 -16.98 -26.23
N THR A 9 -0.12 -17.44 -27.26
CA THR A 9 -1.16 -18.46 -27.08
C THR A 9 -0.61 -19.86 -26.90
N ASP A 10 0.57 -20.15 -27.44
CA ASP A 10 1.23 -21.44 -27.31
C ASP A 10 1.82 -21.63 -25.90
N ASN A 11 2.35 -20.55 -25.31
CA ASN A 11 2.92 -20.59 -23.96
C ASN A 11 1.88 -20.26 -22.86
N PHE A 12 0.89 -19.42 -23.16
CA PHE A 12 -0.07 -18.88 -22.19
C PHE A 12 -1.53 -19.10 -22.62
N GLY A 13 -1.82 -20.09 -23.45
CA GLY A 13 -3.18 -20.47 -23.84
C GLY A 13 -3.97 -19.37 -24.57
N PRO A 14 -5.26 -19.58 -24.84
CA PRO A 14 -6.08 -18.63 -25.61
C PRO A 14 -6.14 -17.21 -25.01
N MET A 15 -5.89 -17.07 -23.71
CA MET A 15 -5.86 -15.80 -22.97
C MET A 15 -4.46 -15.17 -22.89
N GLY A 16 -3.43 -15.80 -23.47
CA GLY A 16 -2.04 -15.34 -23.40
C GLY A 16 -1.81 -13.88 -23.80
N PRO A 17 -2.41 -13.41 -24.90
CA PRO A 17 -2.33 -12.00 -25.28
C PRO A 17 -2.92 -11.05 -24.22
N LEU A 18 -4.03 -11.43 -23.56
CA LEU A 18 -4.66 -10.61 -22.53
C LEU A 18 -3.79 -10.52 -21.27
N LEU A 19 -3.16 -11.63 -20.87
CA LEU A 19 -2.28 -11.68 -19.71
C LEU A 19 -0.96 -10.95 -19.95
N ALA A 20 -0.42 -11.01 -21.16
CA ALA A 20 0.75 -10.23 -21.52
C ALA A 20 0.48 -8.72 -21.40
N VAL A 21 -0.69 -8.26 -21.87
CA VAL A 21 -1.09 -6.85 -21.73
C VAL A 21 -1.29 -6.48 -20.26
N GLY A 22 -1.95 -7.32 -19.46
CA GLY A 22 -2.13 -7.10 -18.03
C GLY A 22 -0.80 -7.07 -17.26
N GLY A 23 0.12 -7.98 -17.58
CA GLY A 23 1.46 -8.05 -16.99
C GLY A 23 2.32 -6.84 -17.34
N VAL A 24 2.28 -6.38 -18.59
CA VAL A 24 2.95 -5.13 -19.00
C VAL A 24 2.36 -3.93 -18.27
N GLY A 25 1.03 -3.84 -18.16
CA GLY A 25 0.37 -2.78 -17.40
C GLY A 25 0.79 -2.75 -15.94
N LEU A 26 0.88 -3.91 -15.30
CA LEU A 26 1.30 -4.04 -13.90
C LEU A 26 2.80 -3.70 -13.73
N LEU A 27 3.65 -4.11 -14.67
CA LEU A 27 5.07 -3.73 -14.70
C LEU A 27 5.25 -2.22 -14.82
N LEU A 28 4.46 -1.55 -15.65
CA LEU A 28 4.52 -0.09 -15.81
C LEU A 28 4.08 0.63 -14.52
N VAL A 29 3.06 0.12 -13.81
CA VAL A 29 2.66 0.65 -12.50
C VAL A 29 3.77 0.45 -11.46
N LEU A 30 4.41 -0.72 -11.43
CA LEU A 30 5.53 -0.99 -10.52
C LEU A 30 6.77 -0.14 -10.84
N ALA A 31 7.06 0.09 -12.11
CA ALA A 31 8.17 0.94 -12.53
C ALA A 31 7.97 2.41 -12.19
N THR A 32 6.72 2.89 -12.18
CA THR A 32 6.37 4.30 -11.87
C THR A 32 6.25 4.59 -10.38
N LEU A 33 6.00 3.56 -9.55
CA LEU A 33 5.93 3.65 -8.09
C LEU A 33 7.14 4.32 -7.43
N PRO A 34 8.41 3.92 -7.67
CA PRO A 34 9.57 4.56 -7.05
C PRO A 34 9.73 6.03 -7.47
N VAL A 35 9.35 6.39 -8.71
CA VAL A 35 9.41 7.77 -9.21
C VAL A 35 8.36 8.65 -8.53
N LEU A 36 7.16 8.12 -8.27
CA LEU A 36 6.11 8.82 -7.55
C LEU A 36 6.41 8.97 -6.05
N LEU A 37 7.03 7.96 -5.44
CA LEU A 37 7.37 7.97 -4.02
C LEU A 37 8.61 8.82 -3.70
N ASN A 38 9.54 8.99 -4.66
CA ASN A 38 10.76 9.81 -4.49
C ASN A 38 10.64 11.25 -4.99
N GLN A 39 9.44 11.84 -5.02
CA GLN A 39 9.29 13.26 -5.36
C GLN A 39 10.04 14.14 -4.33
N LYS A 40 11.18 14.69 -4.75
CA LYS A 40 11.93 15.68 -3.98
C LYS A 40 11.09 16.97 -3.93
N PRO A 41 10.94 17.62 -2.77
CA PRO A 41 10.17 18.86 -2.67
C PRO A 41 10.82 19.96 -3.52
N ASP A 42 10.00 20.64 -4.33
CA ASP A 42 10.43 21.68 -5.26
C ASP A 42 11.03 22.90 -4.50
N PRO A 43 12.18 23.45 -4.91
CA PRO A 43 12.74 24.66 -4.31
C PRO A 43 11.82 25.89 -4.40
N LEU A 44 10.92 25.98 -5.41
CA LEU A 44 9.94 27.06 -5.52
C LEU A 44 8.79 26.93 -4.51
N ASP A 45 8.51 25.72 -4.01
CA ASP A 45 7.58 25.53 -2.88
C ASP A 45 8.09 26.21 -1.60
N LYS A 46 9.41 26.42 -1.46
CA LYS A 46 9.97 27.17 -0.33
C LYS A 46 9.65 28.67 -0.42
N LEU A 47 9.63 29.23 -1.63
CA LEU A 47 9.32 30.63 -1.88
C LEU A 47 7.81 30.90 -1.76
N ASN A 48 6.99 29.98 -2.25
CA ASN A 48 5.54 30.04 -2.06
C ASN A 48 5.17 29.89 -0.57
N LYS A 49 5.86 29.03 0.19
CA LYS A 49 5.70 28.96 1.65
C LYS A 49 6.08 30.27 2.35
N ALA A 50 7.21 30.88 1.99
CA ALA A 50 7.64 32.15 2.59
C ALA A 50 6.63 33.30 2.35
N ASN A 51 6.06 33.39 1.13
CA ASN A 51 5.05 34.40 0.81
C ASN A 51 3.69 34.11 1.47
N HIS A 52 3.29 32.84 1.58
CA HIS A 52 2.05 32.45 2.27
C HIS A 52 2.16 32.55 3.81
N ASP A 53 3.35 32.39 4.39
CA ASP A 53 3.60 32.54 5.83
C ASP A 53 3.52 34.01 6.27
N ALA A 54 3.94 34.96 5.42
CA ALA A 54 3.78 36.39 5.66
C ALA A 54 2.30 36.83 5.67
N GLN A 55 1.45 36.22 4.84
CA GLN A 55 -0.01 36.48 4.85
C GLN A 55 -0.74 35.78 6.01
N LYS A 56 -0.22 34.67 6.53
CA LYS A 56 -0.82 33.92 7.65
C LYS A 56 -0.47 34.43 9.05
N ALA A 57 0.49 35.34 9.18
CA ALA A 57 0.84 35.95 10.47
C ALA A 57 -0.35 36.67 11.14
N SER A 58 -1.43 36.97 10.41
CA SER A 58 -2.66 37.55 10.96
C SER A 58 -3.68 36.53 11.49
N GLU A 59 -3.54 35.23 11.24
CA GLU A 59 -4.52 34.23 11.67
C GLU A 59 -3.80 32.99 12.22
N LYS A 60 -3.84 32.85 13.56
CA LYS A 60 -3.20 31.80 14.38
C LYS A 60 -3.34 30.40 13.77
N THR A 61 -2.44 30.04 12.85
CA THR A 61 -2.50 28.76 12.14
C THR A 61 -1.55 27.79 12.82
N LYS A 62 -2.14 26.83 13.53
CA LYS A 62 -1.47 25.69 14.15
C LYS A 62 -0.56 24.99 13.12
N LEU A 63 0.76 24.97 13.39
CA LEU A 63 1.81 24.24 12.64
C LEU A 63 1.62 22.71 12.58
N ARG A 64 0.46 22.19 13.02
CA ARG A 64 0.10 20.77 13.07
C ARG A 64 -0.91 20.38 11.99
N THR A 65 -0.78 20.91 10.77
CA THR A 65 -1.74 20.62 9.68
C THR A 65 -1.09 20.49 8.31
N GLN A 66 -0.10 19.60 8.16
CA GLN A 66 0.23 19.06 6.83
C GLN A 66 -0.68 17.88 6.40
N SER A 67 -1.49 17.32 7.31
CA SER A 67 -2.31 16.13 7.03
C SER A 67 -3.76 16.42 6.61
N SER A 68 -4.25 17.67 6.67
CA SER A 68 -5.68 17.96 6.44
C SER A 68 -6.07 18.34 5.01
N LYS A 69 -5.14 18.76 4.14
CA LYS A 69 -5.55 19.31 2.83
C LYS A 69 -5.89 18.27 1.76
N HIS A 70 -5.55 16.98 1.95
CA HIS A 70 -5.72 15.94 0.90
C HIS A 70 -5.98 14.52 1.46
N ASP A 71 -6.69 14.37 2.58
CA ASP A 71 -7.05 13.03 3.04
C ASP A 71 -8.26 12.47 2.28
N LYS A 72 -8.01 11.96 1.06
CA LYS A 72 -9.03 11.33 0.22
C LYS A 72 -9.64 10.07 0.83
N LEU A 73 -9.00 9.49 1.86
CA LEU A 73 -9.49 8.29 2.53
C LEU A 73 -10.52 8.63 3.61
N GLU A 74 -10.62 9.89 4.05
CA GLU A 74 -11.52 10.31 5.12
C GLU A 74 -13.00 9.98 4.84
N LYS A 75 -13.43 10.11 3.58
CA LYS A 75 -14.76 9.69 3.13
C LYS A 75 -15.05 8.19 3.28
N TYR A 76 -14.02 7.36 3.46
CA TYR A 76 -14.09 5.92 3.67
C TYR A 76 -13.71 5.49 5.09
N ALA A 77 -13.59 6.44 6.04
CA ALA A 77 -13.19 6.15 7.41
C ALA A 77 -14.06 5.08 8.07
N ALA A 78 -15.39 5.12 7.86
CA ALA A 78 -16.32 4.15 8.43
C ALA A 78 -16.06 2.69 8.00
N PHE A 79 -15.35 2.48 6.88
CA PHE A 79 -14.95 1.16 6.39
C PHE A 79 -13.50 0.82 6.76
N LEU A 80 -12.62 1.82 6.75
CA LEU A 80 -11.19 1.63 6.94
C LEU A 80 -10.77 1.66 8.41
N GLU A 81 -11.56 2.22 9.31
CA GLU A 81 -11.20 2.35 10.71
C GLU A 81 -11.96 1.34 11.57
N PRO A 82 -11.33 0.79 12.63
CA PRO A 82 -12.03 0.03 13.64
C PRO A 82 -13.17 0.85 14.24
N LYS A 83 -14.35 0.24 14.37
CA LYS A 83 -15.51 0.88 15.00
C LYS A 83 -15.36 0.95 16.51
N ASP A 84 -14.65 -0.02 17.07
CA ASP A 84 -14.33 -0.04 18.49
C ASP A 84 -13.22 0.96 18.81
N LYS A 85 -13.45 1.76 19.86
CA LYS A 85 -12.55 2.85 20.24
C LYS A 85 -11.25 2.33 20.87
N GLU A 86 -11.31 1.20 21.57
CA GLU A 86 -10.14 0.60 22.20
C GLU A 86 -9.21 0.02 21.13
N GLU A 87 -9.76 -0.72 20.16
CA GLU A 87 -9.02 -1.24 19.01
C GLU A 87 -8.37 -0.11 18.20
N TYR A 88 -9.11 0.97 17.92
CA TYR A 88 -8.58 2.14 17.22
C TYR A 88 -7.41 2.76 17.99
N SER A 89 -7.59 2.98 19.30
CA SER A 89 -6.58 3.62 20.15
C SER A 89 -5.33 2.76 20.30
N ALA A 90 -5.50 1.45 20.45
CA ALA A 90 -4.40 0.49 20.51
C ALA A 90 -3.60 0.50 19.21
N MET A 91 -4.27 0.49 18.05
CA MET A 91 -3.57 0.56 16.77
C MET A 91 -2.90 1.90 16.53
N GLN A 92 -3.52 3.01 16.95
CA GLN A 92 -2.90 4.33 16.88
C GLN A 92 -1.62 4.40 17.71
N LEU A 93 -1.64 3.88 18.93
CA LEU A 93 -0.47 3.81 19.80
C LEU A 93 0.63 2.94 19.20
N LYS A 94 0.27 1.77 18.64
CA LYS A 94 1.24 0.89 17.95
C LYS A 94 1.89 1.59 16.75
N LEU A 95 1.11 2.29 15.93
CA LEU A 95 1.62 3.04 14.79
C LEU A 95 2.51 4.21 15.23
N LEU A 96 2.14 4.91 16.30
CA LEU A 96 2.95 5.97 16.88
C LEU A 96 4.32 5.45 17.35
N GLN A 97 4.33 4.33 18.07
CA GLN A 97 5.58 3.67 18.52
C GLN A 97 6.43 3.20 17.33
N ALA A 98 5.80 2.73 16.25
CA ALA A 98 6.47 2.36 15.01
C ALA A 98 6.96 3.58 14.21
N GLY A 99 6.66 4.82 14.63
CA GLY A 99 7.11 6.03 13.94
C GLY A 99 6.20 6.52 12.84
N TYR A 100 4.93 6.14 12.86
CA TYR A 100 3.89 6.63 11.96
C TYR A 100 2.92 7.56 12.71
N PRO A 101 3.36 8.77 13.12
CA PRO A 101 2.49 9.74 13.75
C PRO A 101 1.54 10.32 12.71
N GLY A 102 0.23 10.34 13.01
CA GLY A 102 -0.73 10.95 12.11
C GLY A 102 -2.15 10.68 12.53
N LYS A 103 -3.03 11.67 12.32
CA LYS A 103 -4.48 11.52 12.55
C LYS A 103 -5.13 10.49 11.62
N ASN A 104 -4.50 10.22 10.48
CA ASN A 104 -4.95 9.29 9.45
C ASN A 104 -4.11 8.01 9.38
N ALA A 105 -3.22 7.78 10.35
CA ALA A 105 -2.30 6.65 10.33
C ALA A 105 -3.05 5.30 10.38
N VAL A 106 -4.04 5.17 11.29
CA VAL A 106 -4.86 3.96 11.43
C VAL A 106 -5.64 3.66 10.14
N ARG A 107 -6.27 4.69 9.57
CA ARG A 107 -6.96 4.62 8.29
C ARG A 107 -6.06 4.18 7.15
N THR A 108 -4.88 4.76 7.05
CA THR A 108 -3.91 4.44 5.99
C THR A 108 -3.39 3.01 6.15
N PHE A 109 -3.19 2.55 7.39
CA PHE A 109 -2.78 1.18 7.70
C PHE A 109 -3.81 0.16 7.19
N HIS A 110 -5.08 0.31 7.57
CA HIS A 110 -6.13 -0.61 7.13
C HIS A 110 -6.43 -0.49 5.64
N PHE A 111 -6.29 0.70 5.06
CA PHE A 111 -6.32 0.85 3.60
C PHE A 111 -5.22 0.03 2.94
N ALA A 112 -3.99 0.07 3.45
CA ALA A 112 -2.91 -0.76 2.91
C ALA A 112 -3.21 -2.25 3.06
N GLN A 113 -3.77 -2.69 4.19
CA GLN A 113 -4.18 -4.10 4.39
C GLN A 113 -5.24 -4.52 3.38
N PHE A 114 -6.28 -3.70 3.20
CA PHE A 114 -7.35 -3.94 2.25
C PHE A 114 -6.83 -3.93 0.81
N ALA A 115 -6.08 -2.90 0.41
CA ALA A 115 -5.58 -2.74 -0.94
C ALA A 115 -4.61 -3.87 -1.34
N LEU A 116 -3.67 -4.24 -0.45
CA LEU A 116 -2.75 -5.34 -0.71
C LEU A 116 -3.44 -6.70 -0.69
N GLY A 117 -4.33 -6.95 0.27
CA GLY A 117 -5.10 -8.18 0.32
C GLY A 117 -5.98 -8.37 -0.92
N LEU A 118 -6.70 -7.32 -1.33
CA LEU A 118 -7.58 -7.35 -2.49
C LEU A 118 -6.81 -7.44 -3.82
N SER A 119 -5.72 -6.68 -3.98
CA SER A 119 -4.92 -6.74 -5.20
C SER A 119 -4.28 -8.12 -5.40
N LEU A 120 -3.73 -8.72 -4.35
CA LEU A 120 -3.17 -10.07 -4.44
C LEU A 120 -4.25 -11.15 -4.58
N LEU A 121 -5.45 -10.94 -4.03
CA LEU A 121 -6.59 -11.82 -4.31
C LEU A 121 -6.96 -11.79 -5.80
N ILE A 122 -7.12 -10.60 -6.37
CA ILE A 122 -7.45 -10.43 -7.80
C ILE A 122 -6.36 -11.06 -8.67
N ALA A 123 -5.09 -10.81 -8.36
CA ALA A 123 -3.97 -11.40 -9.09
C ALA A 123 -3.94 -12.94 -8.95
N GLY A 124 -4.16 -13.47 -7.75
CA GLY A 124 -4.21 -14.92 -7.50
C GLY A 124 -5.37 -15.61 -8.23
N VAL A 125 -6.55 -15.00 -8.24
CA VAL A 125 -7.72 -15.50 -9.00
C VAL A 125 -7.44 -15.44 -10.50
N ALA A 126 -6.92 -14.32 -11.02
CA ALA A 126 -6.56 -14.21 -12.43
C ALA A 126 -5.53 -15.26 -12.84
N TYR A 127 -4.52 -15.51 -12.00
CA TYR A 127 -3.53 -16.56 -12.23
C TYR A 127 -4.13 -17.97 -12.17
N ALA A 128 -5.04 -18.23 -11.23
CA ALA A 128 -5.73 -19.52 -11.16
C ALA A 128 -6.59 -19.78 -12.40
N MET A 129 -7.37 -18.78 -12.86
CA MET A 129 -8.16 -18.87 -14.08
C MET A 129 -7.29 -19.10 -15.32
N PHE A 130 -6.15 -18.42 -15.39
CA PHE A 130 -5.16 -18.63 -16.44
C PHE A 130 -4.67 -20.08 -16.45
N LYS A 131 -4.25 -20.61 -15.29
CA LYS A 131 -3.72 -21.97 -15.17
C LYS A 131 -4.76 -23.05 -15.48
N SER A 132 -6.02 -22.84 -15.11
CA SER A 132 -7.12 -23.76 -15.42
C SER A 132 -7.46 -23.84 -16.92
N SER A 133 -6.95 -22.94 -17.77
CA SER A 133 -7.14 -23.03 -19.23
C SER A 133 -6.25 -24.10 -19.90
N GLY A 134 -5.24 -24.63 -19.20
CA GLY A 134 -4.31 -25.64 -19.71
C GLY A 134 -4.50 -27.06 -19.13
N GLY A 135 -5.54 -27.30 -18.33
CA GLY A 135 -5.85 -28.60 -17.72
C GLY A 135 -6.82 -28.50 -16.54
N GLU A 136 -7.34 -29.64 -16.06
CA GLU A 136 -8.24 -29.66 -14.89
C GLU A 136 -7.50 -29.28 -13.60
N GLN A 137 -7.84 -28.12 -13.04
CA GLN A 137 -7.51 -27.80 -11.65
C GLN A 137 -8.62 -28.27 -10.72
N SER A 138 -8.23 -28.86 -9.59
CA SER A 138 -9.19 -29.06 -8.50
C SER A 138 -9.68 -27.70 -7.97
N THR A 139 -10.95 -27.64 -7.58
CA THR A 139 -11.55 -26.46 -6.92
C THR A 139 -10.72 -26.03 -5.70
N GLN A 140 -10.15 -26.98 -4.98
CA GLN A 140 -9.27 -26.72 -3.84
C GLN A 140 -7.99 -25.96 -4.26
N ALA A 141 -7.33 -26.38 -5.34
CA ALA A 141 -6.15 -25.71 -5.86
C ALA A 141 -6.46 -24.27 -6.30
N MET A 142 -7.59 -24.07 -6.98
CA MET A 142 -8.05 -22.74 -7.40
C MET A 142 -8.28 -21.81 -6.20
N VAL A 143 -8.96 -22.31 -5.15
CA VAL A 143 -9.23 -21.55 -3.93
C VAL A 143 -7.95 -21.18 -3.18
N LEU A 144 -7.02 -22.12 -3.01
CA LEU A 144 -5.73 -21.88 -2.35
C LEU A 144 -4.87 -20.85 -3.11
N THR A 145 -4.85 -20.96 -4.44
CA THR A 145 -4.09 -20.07 -5.32
C THR A 145 -4.55 -18.61 -5.23
N GLY A 146 -5.85 -18.37 -4.96
CA GLY A 146 -6.36 -17.03 -4.67
C GLY A 146 -6.15 -16.60 -3.21
N ARG A 147 -6.50 -17.46 -2.24
CA ARG A 147 -6.52 -17.10 -0.81
C ARG A 147 -5.14 -16.92 -0.21
N VAL A 148 -4.15 -17.71 -0.60
CA VAL A 148 -2.79 -17.63 0.00
C VAL A 148 -2.14 -16.28 -0.31
N PRO A 149 -2.06 -15.82 -1.57
CA PRO A 149 -1.54 -14.48 -1.87
C PRO A 149 -2.35 -13.37 -1.18
N ALA A 150 -3.67 -13.48 -1.15
CA ALA A 150 -4.53 -12.50 -0.47
C ALA A 150 -4.20 -12.38 1.03
N ALA A 151 -4.04 -13.52 1.71
CA ALA A 151 -3.67 -13.57 3.12
C ALA A 151 -2.28 -12.95 3.36
N ILE A 152 -1.31 -13.23 2.48
CA ILE A 152 0.02 -12.62 2.53
C ILE A 152 -0.09 -11.09 2.39
N GLY A 153 -0.85 -10.61 1.41
CA GLY A 153 -1.05 -9.17 1.17
C GLY A 153 -1.70 -8.46 2.35
N TYR A 154 -2.73 -9.08 2.94
CA TYR A 154 -3.40 -8.53 4.12
C TYR A 154 -2.50 -8.46 5.37
N MET A 155 -1.60 -9.45 5.52
CA MET A 155 -0.68 -9.54 6.66
C MET A 155 0.59 -8.68 6.48
N ALA A 156 0.97 -8.33 5.26
CA ALA A 156 2.20 -7.59 4.96
C ALA A 156 2.31 -6.25 5.72
N PRO A 157 1.27 -5.39 5.79
CA PRO A 157 1.35 -4.16 6.59
C PRO A 157 1.58 -4.43 8.09
N LYS A 158 0.94 -5.46 8.63
CA LYS A 158 1.11 -5.84 10.05
C LYS A 158 2.54 -6.29 10.33
N TYR A 159 3.12 -7.10 9.45
CA TYR A 159 4.52 -7.50 9.54
C TYR A 159 5.46 -6.29 9.47
N TRP A 160 5.26 -5.41 8.49
CA TRP A 160 6.06 -4.20 8.31
C TRP A 160 6.06 -3.29 9.55
N ILE A 161 4.89 -2.98 10.11
CA ILE A 161 4.76 -2.14 11.31
C ILE A 161 5.44 -2.79 12.51
N THR A 162 5.31 -4.11 12.66
CA THR A 162 5.90 -4.83 13.79
C THR A 162 7.42 -4.82 13.70
N ARG A 163 7.98 -5.11 12.51
CA ARG A 163 9.43 -5.01 12.25
C ARG A 163 9.96 -3.60 12.46
N ARG A 164 9.24 -2.56 12.01
CA ARG A 164 9.67 -1.17 12.21
C ARG A 164 9.68 -0.79 13.69
N LEU A 165 8.67 -1.22 14.44
CA LEU A 165 8.60 -1.01 15.89
C LEU A 165 9.77 -1.68 16.61
N GLU A 166 10.11 -2.91 16.26
CA GLU A 166 11.26 -3.63 16.81
C GLU A 166 12.58 -2.92 16.49
N ALA A 167 12.80 -2.55 15.21
CA ALA A 167 13.98 -1.80 14.81
C ALA A 167 14.12 -0.48 15.58
N ARG A 168 13.02 0.24 15.83
CA ARG A 168 13.07 1.46 16.66
C ARG A 168 13.42 1.19 18.11
N LYS A 169 12.94 0.09 18.68
CA LYS A 169 13.31 -0.30 20.05
C LYS A 169 14.81 -0.56 20.13
N GLU A 170 15.34 -1.29 19.16
CA GLU A 170 16.78 -1.56 19.05
C GLU A 170 17.60 -0.28 18.86
N GLU A 171 17.19 0.61 17.94
CA GLU A 171 17.80 1.93 17.74
C GLU A 171 17.81 2.77 19.03
N ILE A 172 16.73 2.71 19.82
CA ILE A 172 16.63 3.41 21.10
C ILE A 172 17.58 2.81 22.13
N VAL A 173 17.60 1.48 22.27
CA VAL A 173 18.50 0.78 23.21
C VAL A 173 19.96 1.06 22.87
N ASN A 174 20.37 0.85 21.62
CA ASN A 174 21.74 1.09 21.15
C ASN A 174 22.13 2.58 21.14
N GLY A 175 21.15 3.47 21.27
CA GLY A 175 21.37 4.92 21.37
C GLY A 175 21.81 5.36 22.77
N PHE A 176 21.69 4.50 23.78
CA PHE A 176 22.20 4.79 25.12
C PHE A 176 23.69 4.43 25.22
N PRO A 177 24.51 5.28 25.88
CA PRO A 177 25.97 5.09 25.96
C PRO A 177 26.41 3.91 26.84
N ASP A 178 25.48 3.22 27.50
CA ASP A 178 25.68 2.08 28.39
C ASP A 178 25.12 0.75 27.85
N ALA A 179 24.64 0.71 26.60
CA ALA A 179 24.05 -0.46 25.93
C ALA A 179 25.02 -1.22 25.01
#